data_AF-A0A3M1YLF0-F1
#
_entry.id   AF-A0A3M1YLF0-F1
#
_cell.length_a   1.000
_cell.length_b   1.000
_cell.length_c   1.000
_cell.angle_alpha   90.00
_cell.angle_beta   90.00
_cell.angle_gamma   90.00
#
_symmetry.space_group_name_H-M   'P 1'
#
loop_
_entity.id
_entity.type
_entity.pdbx_description
1 polymer ?
#
loop_
_entity_poly.entity_id
_entity_poly.type
_entity_poly.pdbx_seq_one_letter_code
_entity_poly.pdbx_strand_id
1 'polypeptide(L)'
;MSYGQSLANGTVLILIACFIYTFTLYLLLKFDGNLLDYLLDEMYNSLLESGMDEEQAEQFFAFLEKFATPFLFAASTFFGLFVNSFIFLLLISIFVKRTPKTPFEA
;
A
#
# COMPACT_ATOMS: atom_id res chain seq x y z
N MET A 1 -0.93 22.22 -15.84
CA MET A 1 -1.71 21.51 -14.79
C MET A 1 -1.61 22.29 -13.48
N SER A 2 -2.72 22.55 -12.79
CA SER A 2 -2.67 23.13 -11.43
C SER A 2 -2.33 22.07 -10.38
N TYR A 3 -1.90 22.49 -9.19
CA TYR A 3 -1.61 21.57 -8.07
C TYR A 3 -2.82 20.68 -7.74
N GLY A 4 -4.02 21.27 -7.62
CA GLY A 4 -5.25 20.53 -7.36
C GLY A 4 -5.64 19.57 -8.49
N GLN A 5 -5.39 19.94 -9.75
CA GLN A 5 -5.62 19.04 -10.89
C GLN A 5 -4.62 17.87 -10.89
N SER A 6 -3.35 18.11 -10.56
CA SER A 6 -2.32 17.07 -10.42
C SER A 6 -2.69 16.06 -9.34
N LEU A 7 -3.07 16.57 -8.17
CA LEU A 7 -3.43 15.75 -7.02
C LEU A 7 -4.71 14.95 -7.30
N ALA A 8 -5.75 15.57 -7.86
CA ALA A 8 -7.01 14.87 -8.16
C ALA A 8 -6.79 13.74 -9.18
N ASN A 9 -6.10 14.02 -10.28
CA ASN A 9 -5.83 13.02 -11.32
C ASN A 9 -4.94 11.88 -10.79
N GLY A 10 -3.88 12.23 -10.05
CA GLY A 10 -2.99 11.23 -9.44
C GLY A 10 -3.70 10.38 -8.38
N THR A 11 -4.63 10.95 -7.62
CA THR A 11 -5.38 10.21 -6.60
C THR A 11 -6.25 9.12 -7.24
N VAL A 12 -6.93 9.44 -8.34
CA VAL A 12 -7.73 8.45 -9.10
C VAL A 12 -6.83 7.35 -9.65
N LEU A 13 -5.66 7.72 -10.21
CA LEU A 13 -4.69 6.76 -10.71
C LEU A 13 -4.22 5.80 -9.60
N ILE A 14 -3.84 6.34 -8.43
CA ILE A 14 -3.39 5.55 -7.29
C ILE A 14 -4.50 4.65 -6.78
N LEU A 15 -5.74 5.16 -6.65
CA LEU A 15 -6.88 4.33 -6.20
C LEU A 15 -7.06 3.11 -7.11
N ILE A 16 -7.02 3.30 -8.43
CA ILE A 16 -7.15 2.19 -9.39
C ILE A 16 -5.97 1.23 -9.27
N ALA A 17 -4.74 1.75 -9.20
CA ALA A 17 -3.53 0.93 -9.08
C ALA A 17 -3.53 0.09 -7.78
N CYS A 18 -3.80 0.72 -6.64
CA CYS A 18 -3.90 0.05 -5.35
C CYS A 18 -5.02 -0.99 -5.37
N PHE A 19 -6.17 -0.68 -5.97
CA PHE A 19 -7.30 -1.61 -6.03
C PHE A 19 -6.96 -2.85 -6.85
N ILE A 20 -6.38 -2.68 -8.04
CA ILE A 20 -5.96 -3.82 -8.88
C ILE A 20 -4.93 -4.68 -8.14
N TYR A 21 -3.95 -4.05 -7.50
CA TYR A 21 -2.91 -4.75 -6.75
C TYR A 21 -3.50 -5.57 -5.60
N THR A 22 -4.31 -4.95 -4.73
CA THR A 22 -4.84 -5.65 -3.54
C THR A 22 -5.95 -6.62 -3.87
N PHE A 23 -6.72 -6.39 -4.92
CA PHE A 23 -7.66 -7.37 -5.43
C PHE A 23 -6.93 -8.63 -5.92
N THR A 24 -5.84 -8.46 -6.67
CA THR A 24 -5.01 -9.59 -7.11
C THR A 24 -4.37 -10.32 -5.92
N LEU A 25 -3.85 -9.58 -4.94
CA LEU A 25 -3.31 -10.14 -3.71
C LEU A 25 -4.36 -10.95 -2.93
N TYR A 26 -5.58 -10.40 -2.79
CA TYR A 26 -6.68 -11.11 -2.14
C TYR A 26 -7.01 -12.43 -2.84
N LEU A 27 -7.10 -12.43 -4.17
CA LEU A 27 -7.34 -13.66 -4.93
C LEU A 27 -6.21 -14.67 -4.68
N LEU A 28 -4.95 -14.22 -4.73
CA LEU A 28 -3.80 -15.08 -4.49
C LEU A 28 -3.84 -15.72 -3.09
N LEU A 29 -4.05 -14.93 -2.05
CA LEU A 29 -4.16 -15.40 -0.66
C LEU A 29 -5.40 -16.28 -0.41
N LYS A 30 -6.46 -16.10 -1.20
CA LYS A 30 -7.67 -16.91 -1.09
C LYS A 30 -7.51 -18.29 -1.74
N PHE A 31 -6.78 -18.36 -2.86
CA PHE A 31 -6.62 -19.60 -3.62
C PHE A 31 -5.37 -20.39 -3.22
N ASP A 32 -4.35 -19.73 -2.68
CA ASP A 32 -3.19 -20.38 -2.07
C ASP A 32 -3.32 -20.35 -0.54
N GLY A 33 -3.71 -21.50 0.02
CA GLY A 33 -3.95 -21.63 1.45
C GLY A 33 -2.71 -21.46 2.33
N ASN A 34 -1.50 -21.63 1.79
CA ASN A 34 -0.26 -21.57 2.58
C ASN A 34 0.47 -20.23 2.44
N LEU A 35 0.09 -19.40 1.46
CA LEU A 35 0.81 -18.16 1.19
C LEU A 35 0.68 -17.15 2.34
N LEU A 36 -0.49 -17.09 2.99
CA LEU A 36 -0.69 -16.18 4.10
C LEU A 36 0.21 -16.55 5.29
N ASP A 37 0.30 -17.83 5.62
CA ASP A 37 1.15 -18.33 6.72
C ASP A 37 2.63 -18.03 6.42
N TYR A 38 3.08 -18.29 5.20
CA TYR A 38 4.45 -17.96 4.77
C TYR A 38 4.76 -16.45 4.90
N LEU A 39 3.80 -15.58 4.54
CA LEU A 39 3.98 -14.14 4.68
C LEU A 39 4.05 -13.69 6.15
N LEU A 40 3.28 -14.32 7.03
CA LEU A 40 3.33 -14.04 8.46
C LEU A 40 4.67 -14.46 9.06
N ASP A 41 5.16 -15.66 8.72
CA ASP A 41 6.47 -16.15 9.15
C ASP A 41 7.60 -15.22 8.69
N GLU A 42 7.56 -14.78 7.43
CA GLU A 42 8.54 -13.85 6.88
C GLU A 42 8.50 -12.49 7.60
N MET A 43 7.29 -11.98 7.89
CA MET A 43 7.15 -10.75 8.68
C MET A 43 7.71 -10.92 10.10
N TYR A 44 7.53 -12.08 10.73
CA TYR A 44 8.08 -12.37 12.07
C TYR A 44 9.60 -12.36 12.04
N ASN A 45 10.20 -13.07 11.08
CA ASN A 45 11.65 -13.11 10.90
C ASN A 45 12.22 -11.70 10.62
N SER A 46 11.53 -10.89 9.82
CA SER A 46 11.95 -9.51 9.54
C SER A 46 11.97 -8.62 10.79
N LEU A 47 11.07 -8.84 11.76
CA LEU A 47 11.10 -8.13 13.04
C LEU A 47 12.31 -8.54 13.89
N LEU A 48 12.61 -9.83 13.96
CA LEU A 48 13.79 -10.34 14.67
C LEU A 48 15.08 -9.78 14.06
N GLU A 49 15.19 -9.80 12.72
CA GLU A 49 16.31 -9.22 11.99
C GLU A 49 16.46 -7.71 12.21
N SER A 50 15.35 -7.02 12.47
CA SER A 50 15.33 -5.59 12.82
C SER A 50 15.79 -5.32 14.27
N GLY A 51 16.17 -6.36 15.02
CA GLY A 51 16.64 -6.26 16.40
C GLY A 51 15.51 -6.24 17.44
N MET A 52 14.29 -6.61 17.06
CA MET A 52 13.20 -6.82 18.01
C MET A 52 13.47 -8.09 18.83
N ASP A 53 13.27 -8.01 20.13
CA ASP A 53 13.40 -9.16 21.02
C ASP A 53 12.31 -10.20 20.73
N GLU A 54 12.64 -11.49 20.87
CA GLU A 54 11.79 -12.61 20.48
C GLU A 54 10.45 -12.60 21.22
N GLU A 55 10.47 -12.30 22.52
CA GLU A 55 9.27 -12.22 23.35
C GLU A 55 8.33 -11.09 22.87
N GLN A 56 8.89 -9.96 22.41
CA GLN A 56 8.10 -8.85 21.88
C GLN A 56 7.51 -9.20 20.51
N ALA A 57 8.27 -9.88 19.67
CA ALA A 57 7.81 -10.32 18.36
C ALA A 57 6.67 -11.35 18.49
N GLU A 58 6.80 -12.35 19.38
CA GLU A 58 5.74 -13.34 19.64
C GLU A 58 4.46 -12.69 20.15
N GLN A 59 4.56 -11.78 21.13
CA GLN A 59 3.39 -11.10 21.66
C GLN A 59 2.66 -10.27 20.59
N PHE A 60 3.42 -9.62 19.71
CA PHE A 60 2.87 -8.89 18.58
C PHE A 60 2.18 -9.83 17.57
N PHE A 61 2.81 -10.95 17.23
CA PHE A 61 2.31 -11.89 16.24
C PHE A 61 1.11 -12.71 16.72
N ALA A 62 1.07 -13.10 18.00
CA ALA A 62 -0.05 -13.85 18.57
C ALA A 62 -1.39 -13.09 18.50
N PHE A 63 -1.34 -11.76 18.47
CA PHE A 63 -2.52 -10.94 18.18
C PHE A 63 -2.81 -10.90 16.67
N LEU A 64 -1.79 -10.68 15.85
CA LEU A 64 -1.90 -10.50 14.41
C LEU A 64 -2.47 -11.75 13.71
N GLU A 65 -1.98 -12.94 14.09
CA GLU A 65 -2.40 -14.25 13.56
C GLU A 65 -3.90 -14.49 13.75
N LYS A 66 -4.46 -14.10 14.91
CA LYS A 66 -5.90 -14.25 15.21
C LYS A 66 -6.81 -13.43 14.29
N PHE A 67 -6.29 -12.36 13.69
CA PHE A 67 -7.02 -11.50 12.77
C PHE A 67 -6.50 -11.61 11.33
N ALA A 68 -5.53 -12.49 11.07
CA ALA A 68 -4.94 -12.70 9.76
C ALA A 68 -5.90 -13.50 8.88
N THR A 69 -6.87 -12.79 8.30
CA THR A 69 -7.69 -13.32 7.21
C THR A 69 -7.20 -12.76 5.89
N PRO A 70 -7.28 -13.50 4.76
CA PRO A 70 -6.90 -13.00 3.44
C PRO A 70 -7.54 -11.66 3.09
N PHE A 71 -8.80 -11.45 3.51
CA PHE A 71 -9.51 -10.20 3.29
C PHE A 71 -8.94 -9.04 4.11
N LEU A 72 -8.76 -9.23 5.43
CA LEU A 72 -8.21 -8.18 6.29
C LEU A 72 -6.78 -7.82 5.91
N PHE A 73 -5.96 -8.81 5.55
CA PHE A 73 -4.60 -8.60 5.10
C PHE A 73 -4.54 -7.78 3.80
N ALA A 74 -5.37 -8.12 2.81
CA ALA A 74 -5.45 -7.34 1.58
C ALA A 74 -5.99 -5.92 1.82
N ALA A 75 -6.96 -5.76 2.72
CA ALA A 75 -7.53 -4.45 3.07
C ALA A 75 -6.52 -3.54 3.81
N SER A 76 -5.77 -4.07 4.78
CA SER A 76 -4.72 -3.32 5.48
C SER A 76 -3.60 -2.92 4.53
N THR A 77 -3.21 -3.84 3.63
CA THR A 77 -2.23 -3.58 2.56
C THR A 77 -2.71 -2.45 1.64
N PHE A 78 -3.99 -2.44 1.26
CA PHE A 78 -4.56 -1.39 0.40
C PHE A 78 -4.43 -0.03 1.05
N PHE A 79 -4.82 0.07 2.32
CA PHE A 79 -4.77 1.33 3.04
C PHE A 79 -3.32 1.83 3.21
N GLY A 80 -2.40 0.93 3.58
CA GLY A 80 -0.98 1.28 3.72
C GLY A 80 -0.37 1.77 2.40
N LEU A 81 -0.61 1.05 1.30
CA LEU A 81 -0.13 1.43 -0.02
C LEU A 81 -0.74 2.75 -0.51
N PHE A 82 -2.05 2.93 -0.32
CA PHE A 82 -2.74 4.15 -0.73
C PHE A 82 -2.20 5.37 0.00
N VAL A 83 -2.09 5.31 1.33
CA VAL A 83 -1.58 6.44 2.14
C VAL A 83 -0.14 6.77 1.74
N ASN A 84 0.73 5.76 1.63
CA ASN A 84 2.12 5.99 1.25
C ASN A 84 2.23 6.61 -0.16
N SER A 85 1.51 6.05 -1.13
CA SER A 85 1.47 6.57 -2.50
C SER A 85 0.89 7.99 -2.57
N PHE A 86 -0.12 8.28 -1.76
CA PHE A 86 -0.73 9.59 -1.67
C PHE A 86 0.23 10.63 -1.09
N ILE A 87 1.03 10.27 -0.07
CA ILE A 87 2.10 11.14 0.44
C ILE A 87 3.12 11.44 -0.66
N PHE A 88 3.57 10.43 -1.41
CA PHE A 88 4.45 10.65 -2.56
C PHE A 88 3.82 11.54 -3.62
N LEU A 89 2.52 11.37 -3.91
CA LEU A 89 1.80 12.22 -4.86
C LEU A 89 1.74 13.69 -4.42
N LEU A 90 1.55 13.95 -3.12
CA LEU A 90 1.60 15.31 -2.58
C LEU A 90 2.96 15.94 -2.88
N LEU A 91 4.05 15.22 -2.59
CA LEU A 91 5.42 15.70 -2.86
C LEU A 91 5.65 15.95 -4.35
N ILE A 92 5.28 14.99 -5.21
CA ILE A 92 5.45 15.11 -6.66
C ILE A 92 4.64 16.30 -7.21
N SER A 93 3.40 16.46 -6.75
CA SER A 93 2.49 17.51 -7.26
C SER A 93 3.01 18.93 -7.01
N ILE A 94 3.88 19.15 -6.02
CA ILE A 94 4.57 20.43 -5.79
C ILE A 94 5.52 20.75 -6.95
N PHE A 95 6.23 19.74 -7.46
CA PHE A 95 7.27 19.91 -8.48
C PHE A 95 6.76 19.79 -9.92
N VAL A 96 5.51 19.36 -10.13
CA VAL A 96 4.91 19.31 -11.47
C VAL A 96 4.82 20.73 -12.03
N LYS A 97 5.66 21.01 -13.03
CA LYS A 97 5.69 22.31 -13.72
C LYS A 97 4.36 22.58 -14.41
N ARG A 98 3.88 23.82 -14.28
CA ARG A 98 2.76 24.33 -15.07
C ARG A 98 3.26 24.50 -16.50
N THR A 99 2.81 23.68 -17.44
CA THR A 99 2.92 24.02 -18.86
C THR A 99 2.20 25.36 -19.07
N PRO A 100 2.89 26.43 -19.49
CA PRO A 100 2.20 27.65 -19.89
C PRO A 100 1.33 27.28 -21.10
N LYS A 101 0.04 27.63 -21.06
CA LYS A 101 -0.80 27.59 -22.26
C LYS A 101 -0.09 28.48 -23.29
N THR A 102 0.40 27.89 -24.37
CA THR A 102 0.85 28.71 -25.50
C THR A 102 -0.39 29.37 -26.10
N PRO A 103 -0.30 30.62 -26.59
CA PRO A 103 -1.45 31.40 -27.04
C PRO A 103 -2.15 30.85 -28.32
N PHE A 104 -1.82 29.63 -28.76
CA PHE A 104 -2.27 29.06 -30.04
C PHE A 104 -3.14 27.81 -29.91
N GLU A 105 -3.54 27.39 -28.70
CA GLU A 105 -4.52 26.32 -28.52
C GLU A 105 -5.91 26.92 -28.26
N ALA A 106 -6.75 26.89 -29.31
CA ALA A 106 -8.15 27.33 -29.33
C ALA A 106 -9.09 26.30 -28.68
#